data_AF-A0A851XNV4-F1
#
_entry.id   AF-A0A851XNV4-F1
#
_cell.length_a   1.000
_cell.length_b   1.000
_cell.length_c   1.000
_cell.angle_alpha   90.00
_cell.angle_beta   90.00
_cell.angle_gamma   90.00
#
_symmetry.space_group_name_H-M   'P 1'
#
loop_
_entity.id
_entity.type
_entity.pdbx_description
1 polymer ?
#
loop_
_entity_poly.entity_id
_entity_poly.type
_entity_poly.pdbx_seq_one_letter_code
_entity_poly.pdbx_strand_id
1 'polypeptide(L)'
;GGTAMAAVRDVEIDPEGTFKYILVRLQHSGGEGSRDIVRGTKAAEFHNHIFEKVNPEMKKLGYECKCLGGGKIDHNSKDKKIRVFGLST
;
A
#
# COMPACT_ATOMS: atom_id res chain seq x y z
N GLY A 1 10.55 23.50 9.83
CA GLY A 1 11.16 22.17 9.72
C GLY A 1 10.12 21.14 10.09
N GLY A 2 9.91 20.14 9.24
CA GLY A 2 9.06 18.97 9.49
C GLY A 2 7.62 19.14 8.99
N THR A 3 7.15 18.18 8.16
CA THR A 3 5.77 17.63 8.11
C THR A 3 5.44 16.83 6.83
N ALA A 4 6.30 16.74 5.81
CA ALA A 4 5.92 16.03 4.57
C ALA A 4 5.72 14.50 4.75
N MET A 5 6.44 13.87 5.69
CA MET A 5 6.40 12.41 5.89
C MET A 5 5.22 11.89 6.74
N ALA A 6 4.63 12.71 7.61
CA ALA A 6 3.66 12.23 8.60
C ALA A 6 2.23 12.01 8.04
N ALA A 7 1.91 12.55 6.86
CA ALA A 7 0.54 12.53 6.33
C ALA A 7 0.14 11.18 5.71
N VAL A 8 1.10 10.40 5.20
CA VAL A 8 0.80 9.13 4.53
C VAL A 8 0.80 8.00 5.55
N ARG A 9 -0.31 7.25 5.63
CA ARG A 9 -0.42 6.06 6.49
C ARG A 9 0.46 4.93 5.95
N ASP A 10 1.18 4.25 6.84
CA ASP A 10 1.98 3.08 6.46
C ASP A 10 1.11 1.95 5.94
N VAL A 11 -0.03 1.71 6.59
CA VAL A 11 -0.96 0.63 6.22
C VAL A 11 -2.35 1.20 6.04
N GLU A 12 -2.95 0.89 4.90
CA GLU A 12 -4.36 1.12 4.61
C GLU A 12 -4.91 -0.13 3.91
N ILE A 13 -5.69 -0.89 4.65
CA ILE A 13 -6.30 -2.14 4.19
C ILE A 13 -7.76 -2.20 4.63
N ASP A 14 -8.60 -2.89 3.88
CA ASP A 14 -9.98 -3.13 4.31
C ASP A 14 -10.00 -3.88 5.67
N PRO A 15 -10.94 -3.54 6.59
CA PRO A 15 -10.94 -4.01 7.97
C PRO A 15 -11.34 -5.48 8.13
N GLU A 16 -11.82 -6.13 7.07
CA GLU A 16 -12.26 -7.52 7.09
C GLU A 16 -12.24 -8.11 5.66
N GLY A 17 -12.27 -9.43 5.54
CA GLY A 17 -12.40 -10.22 4.31
C GLY A 17 -11.10 -10.47 3.54
N THR A 18 -11.22 -11.10 2.37
CA THR A 18 -10.09 -11.50 1.54
C THR A 18 -9.96 -10.58 0.31
N PHE A 19 -8.79 -9.99 0.10
CA PHE A 19 -8.53 -9.02 -0.98
C PHE A 19 -7.08 -9.02 -1.44
N LYS A 20 -6.82 -8.39 -2.60
CA LYS A 20 -5.46 -8.18 -3.11
C LYS A 20 -4.80 -7.00 -2.39
N TYR A 21 -3.48 -7.06 -2.27
CA TYR A 21 -2.67 -5.97 -1.72
C TYR A 21 -1.39 -5.79 -2.51
N ILE A 22 -0.83 -4.59 -2.44
CA ILE A 22 0.49 -4.25 -2.97
C ILE A 22 1.39 -3.68 -1.86
N LEU A 23 2.68 -3.95 -1.98
CA LEU A 23 3.74 -3.32 -1.20
C LEU A 23 4.43 -2.28 -2.10
N VAL A 24 4.41 -1.02 -1.68
CA VAL A 24 4.96 0.10 -2.47
C VAL A 24 6.00 0.84 -1.64
N ARG A 25 7.18 1.03 -2.23
CA ARG A 25 8.20 1.92 -1.70
C ARG A 25 7.94 3.33 -2.19
N LEU A 26 7.79 4.25 -1.26
CA LEU A 26 7.77 5.68 -1.49
C LEU A 26 9.17 6.24 -1.28
N GLN A 27 9.63 7.04 -2.23
CA GLN A 27 10.89 7.76 -2.14
C GLN A 27 10.63 9.23 -2.41
N HIS A 28 11.13 10.13 -1.56
CA HIS A 28 10.92 11.56 -1.78
C HIS A 28 11.84 12.06 -2.90
N SER A 29 11.30 12.84 -3.83
CA SER A 29 12.08 13.42 -4.91
C SER A 29 13.14 14.37 -4.35
N GLY A 30 14.40 13.94 -4.33
CA GLY A 30 15.54 14.75 -3.89
C GLY A 30 15.95 14.60 -2.41
N GLY A 31 15.44 13.61 -1.68
CA GLY A 31 15.79 13.36 -0.27
C GLY A 31 16.40 11.98 -0.02
N GLU A 32 17.24 11.87 1.01
CA GLU A 32 17.63 10.59 1.61
C GLU A 32 16.48 10.09 2.49
N GLY A 33 15.70 9.16 1.96
CA GLY A 33 14.64 8.50 2.70
C GLY A 33 13.68 7.73 1.81
N SER A 34 13.54 6.44 2.07
CA SER A 34 12.49 5.62 1.49
C SER A 34 11.67 4.97 2.59
N ARG A 35 10.36 4.85 2.36
CA ARG A 35 9.45 4.16 3.28
C ARG A 35 8.57 3.20 2.50
N ASP A 36 8.21 2.09 3.12
CA ASP A 36 7.34 1.11 2.50
C ASP A 36 5.92 1.26 3.06
N ILE A 37 4.94 1.24 2.16
CA ILE A 37 3.52 1.29 2.49
C ILE A 37 2.78 0.06 1.96
N VAL A 38 1.75 -0.34 2.69
CA VAL A 38 0.86 -1.44 2.32
C VAL A 38 -0.51 -0.87 1.97
N ARG A 39 -1.03 -1.28 0.80
CA ARG A 39 -2.35 -0.90 0.30
C ARG A 39 -3.11 -2.13 -0.16
N GLY A 40 -4.32 -2.32 0.34
CA GLY A 40 -5.16 -3.47 -0.02
C GLY A 40 -6.65 -3.18 0.12
N THR A 41 -7.47 -3.63 -0.83
CA THR A 41 -8.91 -3.37 -0.78
C THR A 41 -9.68 -4.41 -1.58
N LYS A 42 -10.88 -4.76 -1.13
CA LYS A 42 -11.82 -5.64 -1.84
C LYS A 42 -12.32 -5.04 -3.15
N ALA A 43 -12.34 -3.71 -3.24
CA ALA A 43 -12.80 -3.01 -4.43
C ALA A 43 -11.87 -3.18 -5.64
N ALA A 44 -10.64 -3.66 -5.43
CA ALA A 44 -9.67 -3.87 -6.48
C ALA A 44 -9.64 -5.34 -6.92
N GLU A 45 -10.10 -5.60 -8.14
CA GLU A 45 -10.02 -6.93 -8.76
C GLU A 45 -8.57 -7.32 -9.11
N PHE A 46 -7.68 -6.34 -9.36
CA PHE A 46 -6.27 -6.54 -9.71
C PHE A 46 -5.34 -5.64 -8.91
N HIS A 47 -4.08 -6.07 -8.75
CA HIS A 47 -3.02 -5.30 -8.09
C HIS A 47 -2.79 -3.93 -8.75
N ASN A 48 -2.88 -3.89 -10.08
CA ASN A 48 -2.70 -2.67 -10.86
C ASN A 48 -3.72 -1.59 -10.50
N HIS A 49 -4.99 -1.95 -10.25
CA HIS A 49 -6.01 -0.99 -9.85
C HIS A 49 -5.68 -0.30 -8.52
N ILE A 50 -5.00 -1.00 -7.60
CA ILE A 50 -4.54 -0.42 -6.34
C ILE A 50 -3.40 0.57 -6.63
N PHE A 51 -2.43 0.16 -7.47
CA PHE A 51 -1.29 1.01 -7.82
C PHE A 51 -1.69 2.26 -8.60
N GLU A 52 -2.64 2.16 -9.53
CA GLU A 52 -3.17 3.26 -10.33
C GLU A 52 -3.85 4.33 -9.48
N LYS A 53 -4.40 3.97 -8.31
CA LYS A 53 -4.93 4.93 -7.34
C LYS A 53 -3.83 5.54 -6.46
N VAL A 54 -2.93 4.71 -5.95
CA VAL A 54 -1.89 5.12 -5.00
C VAL A 54 -0.83 6.01 -5.66
N ASN A 55 -0.37 5.65 -6.86
CA ASN A 55 0.70 6.36 -7.56
C ASN A 55 0.42 7.86 -7.78
N PRO A 56 -0.72 8.29 -8.34
CA PRO A 56 -1.01 9.71 -8.53
C PRO A 56 -1.17 10.47 -7.21
N GLU A 57 -1.73 9.86 -6.16
CA GLU A 57 -1.88 10.49 -4.85
C GLU A 57 -0.52 10.75 -4.20
N MET A 58 0.38 9.77 -4.25
CA MET A 58 1.73 9.90 -3.71
C MET A 58 2.59 10.87 -4.53
N LYS A 59 2.46 10.88 -5.86
CA LYS A 59 3.12 11.86 -6.73
C LYS A 59 2.71 13.29 -6.42
N LYS A 60 1.43 13.55 -6.11
CA LYS A 60 0.95 14.89 -5.68
C LYS A 60 1.61 15.35 -4.38
N LEU A 61 2.06 14.42 -3.54
CA LEU A 61 2.78 14.70 -2.29
C LEU A 61 4.30 14.77 -2.48
N GLY A 62 4.80 14.68 -3.72
CA GLY A 62 6.24 14.71 -4.03
C GLY A 62 6.96 13.39 -3.81
N TYR A 63 6.23 12.26 -3.85
CA TYR A 63 6.82 10.92 -3.76
C TYR A 63 6.88 10.23 -5.11
N GLU A 64 7.97 9.52 -5.35
CA GLU A 64 8.07 8.49 -6.37
C GLU A 64 7.67 7.14 -5.79
N CYS A 65 6.79 6.42 -6.49
CA CYS A 65 6.31 5.11 -6.09
C CYS A 65 7.01 4.01 -6.87
N LYS A 66 7.56 3.03 -6.16
CA LYS A 66 8.06 1.78 -6.72
C LYS A 66 7.26 0.61 -6.15
N CYS A 67 6.55 -0.12 -7.00
CA CYS A 67 5.90 -1.36 -6.60
C CYS A 67 6.98 -2.42 -6.33
N LEU A 68 7.04 -2.93 -5.09
CA LEU A 68 7.97 -3.99 -4.68
C LEU A 68 7.37 -5.39 -4.87
N GLY A 69 6.04 -5.47 -4.99
CA GLY A 69 5.30 -6.70 -5.16
C GLY A 69 3.90 -6.61 -4.58
N GLY A 70 3.26 -7.75 -4.40
CA GLY A 70 1.90 -7.86 -3.90
C GLY A 70 1.49 -9.30 -3.63
N GLY A 71 0.23 -9.48 -3.28
CA GLY A 71 -0.34 -10.80 -3.00
C GLY A 71 -1.79 -10.68 -2.59
N LYS A 72 -2.23 -11.57 -1.70
CA LYS A 72 -3.55 -11.53 -1.06
C LYS A 72 -3.42 -11.40 0.45
N ILE A 73 -4.37 -10.71 1.04
CA ILE A 73 -4.60 -10.62 2.48
C ILE A 73 -5.96 -11.23 2.75
N ASP A 74 -6.04 -12.05 3.79
CA ASP A 74 -7.28 -12.44 4.44
C ASP A 74 -7.30 -11.83 5.85
N HIS A 75 -8.18 -10.84 6.03
CA HIS A 75 -8.33 -10.10 7.28
C HIS A 75 -9.57 -10.58 8.02
N ASN A 76 -9.38 -11.33 9.10
CA ASN A 76 -10.44 -11.76 9.98
C ASN A 76 -10.40 -10.94 11.28
N SER A 77 -11.23 -9.89 11.32
CA SER A 77 -11.32 -8.99 12.48
C SER A 77 -11.90 -9.66 13.72
N LYS A 78 -12.80 -10.65 13.55
CA LYS A 78 -13.40 -11.42 14.66
C LYS A 78 -12.32 -12.19 15.43
N ASP A 79 -11.44 -12.86 14.71
CA ASP A 79 -10.35 -13.65 15.30
C ASP A 79 -9.07 -12.82 15.53
N LYS A 80 -9.09 -11.52 15.20
CA LYS A 80 -7.92 -10.61 15.22
C LYS A 80 -6.72 -11.18 14.44
N LYS A 81 -6.99 -11.82 13.30
CA LYS A 81 -5.99 -12.48 12.46
C LYS A 81 -5.91 -11.84 11.09
N ILE A 82 -4.69 -11.61 10.63
CA ILE A 82 -4.40 -11.19 9.26
C ILE A 82 -3.47 -12.25 8.67
N ARG A 83 -3.91 -12.91 7.60
CA ARG A 83 -3.11 -13.87 6.85
C ARG A 83 -2.68 -13.25 5.53
N VAL A 84 -1.38 -13.15 5.31
CA VAL A 84 -0.80 -12.67 4.05
C VAL A 84 -0.29 -13.87 3.27
N PHE A 85 -0.69 -14.01 2.00
CA PHE A 85 -0.37 -15.18 1.18
C PHE A 85 -0.46 -14.91 -0.32
N GLY A 86 0.08 -15.84 -1.12
CA GLY A 86 0.12 -15.75 -2.58
C GLY A 86 1.29 -14.92 -3.10
N LEU A 87 1.67 -15.18 -4.35
CA LEU A 87 2.66 -14.42 -5.10
C LEU A 87 1.92 -13.40 -5.98
N SER A 88 2.47 -12.20 -6.16
CA SER A 88 2.02 -11.30 -7.22
C SER A 88 2.48 -11.87 -8.56
N THR A 89 1.53 -12.23 -9.43
CA THR A 89 1.77 -12.54 -10.84
C THR A 89 1.53 -11.32 -11.70
#